data_AF-A0A953NYY9-F1
#
_entry.id   AF-A0A953NYY9-F1
#
_cell.length_a   1.000
_cell.length_b   1.000
_cell.length_c   1.000
_cell.angle_alpha   90.00
_cell.angle_beta   90.00
_cell.angle_gamma   90.00
#
_symmetry.space_group_name_H-M   'P 1'
#
loop_
_entity.id
_entity.type
_entity.pdbx_description
1 polymer ?
#
loop_
_entity_poly.entity_id
_entity_poly.type
_entity_poly.pdbx_seq_one_letter_code
_entity_poly.pdbx_strand_id
1 'polypeptide(L)'
;MRNPKNPNEKLEQALGAMRSDEPRPETVKAAGDRVWQNLSAEGPLPASDVAAASIQGCESVRGLLAAHQRHELSPARALLVEDHLRECPDCRKVAEPARPAVLPWKQELPKARPAHFRWLATAAAVVFAVAGIYFLQDWMAVPAGARARIESIDGSLYRVGSTQEARLQPGAEIAEGDKLR
;
A
#
# COMPACT_ATOMS: atom_id res chain seq x y z
N MET A 1 28.77 14.98 -27.62
CA MET A 1 29.31 15.36 -26.30
C MET A 1 28.68 14.41 -25.27
N ARG A 2 29.47 13.56 -24.60
CA ARG A 2 28.98 12.56 -23.62
C ARG A 2 28.85 13.19 -22.23
N ASN A 3 27.80 12.88 -21.48
CA ASN A 3 27.48 13.51 -20.19
C ASN A 3 27.93 12.58 -19.03
N PRO A 4 29.04 12.89 -18.33
CA PRO A 4 29.65 12.01 -17.34
C PRO A 4 28.81 11.76 -16.07
N LYS A 5 27.60 12.31 -15.97
CA LYS A 5 26.67 12.15 -14.84
C LYS A 5 25.53 11.16 -15.08
N ASN A 6 25.41 10.53 -16.26
CA ASN A 6 24.36 9.53 -16.50
C ASN A 6 24.74 8.16 -15.88
N PRO A 7 23.93 7.58 -14.97
CA PRO A 7 24.23 6.30 -14.33
C PRO A 7 24.34 5.13 -15.33
N ASN A 8 23.58 5.16 -16.43
CA ASN A 8 23.65 4.13 -17.45
C ASN A 8 24.98 4.17 -18.22
N GLU A 9 25.54 5.36 -18.47
CA GLU A 9 26.85 5.48 -19.13
C GLU A 9 27.99 4.92 -18.26
N LYS A 10 27.91 5.09 -16.94
CA LYS A 10 28.89 4.51 -16.00
C LYS A 10 28.81 2.98 -15.97
N LEU A 11 27.61 2.41 -16.06
CA LEU A 11 27.41 0.96 -16.12
C LEU A 11 27.98 0.39 -17.43
N GLU A 12 27.65 1.00 -18.57
CA GLU A 12 28.19 0.59 -19.87
C GLU A 12 29.71 0.71 -19.93
N GLN A 13 30.28 1.76 -19.33
CA GLN A 13 31.73 1.91 -19.20
C GLN A 13 32.35 0.81 -18.34
N ALA A 14 31.74 0.46 -17.22
CA ALA A 14 32.21 -0.62 -16.35
C ALA A 14 32.11 -2.00 -17.03
N LEU A 15 31.01 -2.26 -17.75
CA LEU A 15 30.84 -3.48 -18.55
C LEU A 15 31.86 -3.56 -19.69
N GLY A 16 32.12 -2.44 -20.36
CA GLY A 16 33.16 -2.35 -21.40
C GLY A 16 34.56 -2.60 -20.84
N ALA A 17 34.87 -2.05 -19.67
CA ALA A 17 36.14 -2.28 -18.99
C ALA A 17 36.32 -3.76 -18.61
N MET A 18 35.30 -4.41 -18.02
CA MET A 18 35.37 -5.85 -17.69
C MET A 18 35.53 -6.74 -18.93
N ARG A 19 34.89 -6.39 -20.05
CA ARG A 19 35.03 -7.17 -21.30
C ARG A 19 36.39 -6.99 -21.97
N SER A 20 37.02 -5.83 -21.78
CA SER A 20 38.31 -5.50 -22.41
C SER A 20 39.51 -5.90 -21.54
N ASP A 21 39.27 -6.28 -20.29
CA ASP A 21 40.28 -6.77 -19.36
C ASP A 21 40.62 -8.23 -19.71
N GLU A 22 41.41 -8.40 -20.77
CA GLU A 22 41.86 -9.72 -21.20
C GLU A 22 43.04 -10.18 -20.32
N PRO A 23 42.94 -11.35 -19.67
CA PRO A 23 44.01 -11.84 -18.81
C PRO A 23 45.29 -12.05 -19.61
N ARG A 24 46.43 -11.71 -18.99
CA ARG A 24 47.75 -11.88 -19.61
C ARG A 24 47.97 -13.34 -20.04
N PRO A 25 48.58 -13.61 -21.19
CA PRO A 25 48.73 -14.97 -21.70
C PRO A 25 49.52 -15.89 -20.75
N GLU A 26 50.44 -15.35 -19.95
CA GLU A 26 51.12 -16.08 -18.89
C GLU A 26 50.19 -16.58 -17.77
N THR A 27 49.16 -15.82 -17.39
CA THR A 27 48.23 -16.21 -16.32
C THR A 27 47.28 -17.30 -16.80
N VAL A 28 46.88 -17.25 -18.07
CA VAL A 28 46.08 -18.30 -18.71
C VAL A 28 46.86 -19.61 -18.76
N LYS A 29 48.14 -19.58 -19.17
CA LYS A 29 49.00 -20.78 -19.16
C LYS A 29 49.20 -21.34 -17.75
N ALA A 30 49.58 -20.48 -16.79
CA ALA A 30 49.77 -20.91 -15.41
C ALA A 30 48.47 -21.42 -14.74
N ALA A 31 47.29 -20.93 -15.14
CA ALA A 31 46.02 -21.49 -14.72
C ALA A 31 45.78 -22.87 -15.36
N GLY A 32 46.05 -23.02 -16.66
CA GLY A 32 45.96 -24.29 -17.37
C GLY A 32 46.84 -25.37 -16.75
N ASP A 33 48.11 -25.05 -16.46
CA ASP A 33 49.06 -25.98 -15.85
C ASP A 33 48.58 -26.45 -14.46
N ARG A 34 48.03 -25.54 -13.64
CA ARG A 34 47.48 -25.88 -12.32
C ARG A 34 46.28 -26.80 -12.41
N VAL A 35 45.33 -26.52 -13.33
CA VAL A 35 44.16 -27.38 -13.53
C VAL A 35 44.60 -28.75 -14.04
N TRP A 36 45.53 -28.79 -15.00
CA TRP A 36 46.07 -30.03 -15.52
C TRP A 36 46.76 -30.86 -14.44
N GLN A 37 47.58 -30.24 -13.59
CA GLN A 37 48.22 -30.91 -12.45
C GLN A 37 47.19 -31.49 -11.47
N ASN A 38 46.15 -30.74 -11.13
CA ASN A 38 45.08 -31.21 -10.25
C ASN A 38 44.33 -32.41 -10.85
N LEU A 39 43.92 -32.33 -12.12
CA LEU A 39 43.23 -33.42 -12.80
C LEU A 39 44.12 -34.67 -12.96
N SER A 40 45.41 -34.46 -13.22
CA SER A 40 46.38 -35.55 -13.33
C SER A 40 46.63 -36.23 -11.98
N ALA A 41 46.55 -35.47 -10.88
CA ALA A 41 46.70 -35.98 -9.52
C ALA A 41 45.48 -36.77 -9.03
N GLU A 42 44.28 -36.47 -9.55
CA GLU A 42 43.04 -37.19 -9.20
C GLU A 42 43.00 -38.64 -9.71
N GLY A 43 43.85 -39.01 -10.67
CA GLY A 43 44.03 -40.40 -11.13
C GLY A 43 42.76 -41.07 -11.70
N PRO A 44 42.88 -42.23 -12.36
CA PRO A 44 41.70 -43.00 -12.76
C PRO A 44 40.96 -43.46 -11.50
N LEU A 45 39.71 -43.02 -11.32
CA LEU A 45 38.84 -43.57 -10.29
C LEU A 45 38.78 -45.10 -10.45
N PRO A 46 38.87 -45.88 -9.37
CA PRO A 46 38.73 -47.33 -9.46
C PRO A 46 37.37 -47.66 -10.09
N ALA A 47 37.31 -48.68 -10.95
CA ALA A 47 36.12 -49.00 -11.76
C ALA A 47 34.84 -49.20 -10.92
N SER A 48 34.99 -49.58 -9.65
CA SER A 48 33.94 -49.66 -8.63
C SER A 48 33.30 -48.31 -8.32
N ASP A 49 34.05 -47.22 -8.33
CA ASP A 49 33.52 -45.86 -8.12
C ASP A 49 32.84 -45.32 -9.38
N VAL A 50 33.27 -45.72 -10.58
CA VAL A 50 32.64 -45.28 -11.84
C VAL A 50 31.24 -45.86 -12.01
N ALA A 51 31.06 -47.16 -11.74
CA ALA A 51 29.74 -47.81 -11.77
C ALA A 51 28.81 -47.28 -10.66
N ALA A 52 29.39 -46.89 -9.52
CA ALA A 52 28.64 -46.32 -8.42
C ALA A 52 28.34 -44.81 -8.66
N ALA A 53 29.19 -44.09 -9.40
CA ALA A 53 29.05 -42.67 -9.72
C ALA A 53 28.15 -42.42 -10.94
N SER A 54 27.88 -43.41 -11.79
CA SER A 54 26.98 -43.22 -12.92
C SER A 54 25.53 -43.15 -12.45
N ILE A 55 25.06 -41.94 -12.18
CA ILE A 55 23.66 -41.64 -11.96
C ILE A 55 22.97 -41.67 -13.33
N GLN A 56 22.40 -42.81 -13.71
CA GLN A 56 21.67 -42.96 -14.97
C GLN A 56 20.20 -42.57 -14.75
N GLY A 57 19.86 -41.34 -15.14
CA GLY A 57 18.49 -40.85 -15.22
C GLY A 57 17.75 -40.70 -13.88
N CYS A 58 16.44 -40.54 -13.95
CA CYS A 58 15.61 -40.16 -12.81
C CYS A 58 15.51 -41.24 -11.72
N GLU A 59 15.58 -42.53 -12.08
CA GLU A 59 15.44 -43.65 -11.13
C GLU A 59 16.61 -43.69 -10.14
N SER A 60 17.83 -43.61 -10.66
CA SER A 60 19.04 -43.60 -9.83
C SER A 60 19.06 -42.42 -8.87
N VAL A 61 18.63 -41.23 -9.31
CA VAL A 61 18.47 -40.04 -8.44
C VAL A 61 17.43 -40.30 -7.36
N ARG A 62 16.28 -40.89 -7.70
CA ARG A 62 15.22 -41.20 -6.71
C ARG A 62 15.71 -42.14 -5.60
N GLY A 63 16.55 -43.12 -5.94
CA GLY A 63 17.18 -44.00 -4.96
C GLY A 63 18.14 -43.28 -4.00
N LEU A 64 18.78 -42.20 -4.46
CA LEU A 64 19.76 -41.43 -3.69
C LEU A 64 19.14 -40.29 -2.86
N LEU A 65 17.88 -39.92 -3.10
CA LEU A 65 17.21 -38.79 -2.45
C LEU A 65 17.21 -38.87 -0.92
N ALA A 66 16.94 -40.05 -0.35
CA ALA A 66 16.89 -40.22 1.11
C ALA A 66 18.26 -39.99 1.75
N ALA A 67 19.33 -40.50 1.14
CA ALA A 67 20.71 -40.28 1.60
C ALA A 67 21.16 -38.82 1.38
N HIS A 68 20.70 -38.19 0.28
CA HIS A 68 20.95 -36.78 0.00
C HIS A 68 20.31 -35.86 1.06
N GLN A 69 19.05 -36.10 1.42
CA GLN A 69 18.32 -35.35 2.46
C GLN A 69 18.97 -35.49 3.84
N ARG A 70 19.66 -36.61 4.11
CA ARG A 70 20.41 -36.85 5.34
C ARG A 70 21.86 -36.36 5.30
N HIS A 71 22.30 -35.78 4.18
CA HIS A 71 23.69 -35.36 3.95
C HIS A 71 24.72 -36.50 4.09
N GLU A 72 24.33 -37.73 3.75
CA GLU A 72 25.19 -38.93 3.84
C GLU A 72 25.91 -39.26 2.51
N LEU A 73 25.63 -38.50 1.43
CA LEU A 73 26.29 -38.69 0.14
C LEU A 73 27.70 -38.10 0.12
N SER A 74 28.59 -38.71 -0.67
CA SER A 74 29.89 -38.12 -0.98
C SER A 74 29.69 -36.76 -1.71
N PRO A 75 30.61 -35.79 -1.53
CA PRO A 75 30.46 -34.46 -2.13
C PRO A 75 30.23 -34.48 -3.65
N ALA A 76 30.94 -35.36 -4.36
CA ALA A 76 30.79 -35.51 -5.81
C ALA A 76 29.38 -36.00 -6.21
N ARG A 77 28.79 -36.93 -5.45
CA ARG A 77 27.42 -37.41 -5.72
C ARG A 77 26.36 -36.39 -5.34
N ALA A 78 26.56 -35.65 -4.26
CA ALA A 78 25.64 -34.59 -3.86
C ALA A 78 25.51 -33.54 -4.98
N LEU A 79 26.62 -33.12 -5.57
CA LEU A 79 26.62 -32.18 -6.70
C LEU A 79 25.83 -32.69 -7.91
N LEU A 80 26.00 -33.97 -8.28
CA LEU A 80 25.26 -34.56 -9.40
C LEU A 80 23.75 -34.68 -9.13
N VAL A 81 23.36 -35.00 -7.89
CA VAL A 81 21.95 -35.03 -7.49
C VAL A 81 21.36 -33.61 -7.53
N GLU A 82 22.07 -32.61 -6.99
CA GLU A 82 21.63 -31.22 -7.00
C GLU A 82 21.45 -30.68 -8.42
N ASP A 83 22.36 -30.98 -9.33
CA ASP A 83 22.28 -30.60 -10.73
C ASP A 83 21.02 -31.19 -11.39
N HIS A 84 20.77 -32.49 -11.18
CA HIS A 84 19.56 -33.13 -11.68
C HIS A 84 18.27 -32.56 -11.07
N LEU A 85 18.27 -32.19 -9.79
CA LEU A 85 17.11 -31.57 -9.13
C LEU A 85 16.83 -30.15 -9.64
N ARG A 86 17.82 -29.44 -10.19
CA ARG A 86 17.61 -28.15 -10.86
C ARG A 86 16.93 -28.35 -12.21
N GLU A 87 17.35 -29.35 -12.97
CA GLU A 87 16.87 -29.60 -14.33
C GLU A 87 15.55 -30.37 -14.39
N CYS A 88 15.33 -31.35 -13.49
CA CYS A 88 14.15 -32.22 -13.50
C CYS A 88 13.08 -31.81 -12.44
N PRO A 89 11.90 -31.31 -12.86
CA PRO A 89 10.84 -30.90 -11.94
C PRO A 89 10.19 -32.07 -11.18
N ASP A 90 10.15 -33.26 -11.77
CA ASP A 90 9.51 -34.42 -11.13
C ASP A 90 10.36 -34.96 -9.98
N CYS A 91 11.67 -35.08 -10.18
CA CYS A 91 12.61 -35.43 -9.11
C CYS A 91 12.62 -34.37 -7.99
N ARG A 92 12.51 -33.08 -8.34
CA ARG A 92 12.39 -32.00 -7.37
C ARG A 92 11.15 -32.10 -6.50
N LYS A 93 9.98 -32.40 -7.06
CA LYS A 93 8.74 -32.59 -6.29
C LYS A 93 8.85 -33.75 -5.30
N VAL A 94 9.53 -34.83 -5.68
CA VAL A 94 9.78 -35.98 -4.79
C VAL A 94 10.80 -35.64 -3.70
N ALA A 95 11.78 -34.78 -4.02
CA ALA A 95 12.80 -34.34 -3.08
C ALA A 95 12.27 -33.37 -2.02
N GLU A 96 11.23 -32.60 -2.33
CA GLU A 96 10.62 -31.68 -1.38
C GLU A 96 10.00 -32.46 -0.21
N PRO A 97 10.33 -32.12 1.05
CA PRO A 97 9.63 -32.69 2.19
C PRO A 97 8.15 -32.36 2.05
N ALA A 98 7.28 -33.29 2.47
CA ALA A 98 5.83 -33.10 2.45
C ALA A 98 5.52 -31.73 3.07
N ARG A 99 5.17 -30.76 2.21
CA ARG A 99 4.90 -29.41 2.67
C ARG A 99 3.77 -29.51 3.69
N PRO A 100 3.90 -28.91 4.89
CA PRO A 100 2.75 -28.81 5.78
C PRO A 100 1.61 -28.21 4.96
N ALA A 101 0.41 -28.82 5.07
CA ALA A 101 -0.76 -28.43 4.30
C ALA A 101 -0.83 -26.90 4.25
N VAL A 102 -0.70 -26.34 3.05
CA VAL A 102 -0.69 -24.89 2.86
C VAL A 102 -1.99 -24.38 3.45
N LEU A 103 -1.91 -23.75 4.63
CA LEU A 103 -3.07 -23.17 5.27
C LEU A 103 -3.62 -22.15 4.27
N PRO A 104 -4.88 -22.28 3.83
CA PRO A 104 -5.45 -21.35 2.88
C PRO A 104 -5.47 -19.98 3.55
N TRP A 105 -4.51 -19.14 3.16
CA TRP A 105 -4.48 -17.77 3.62
C TRP A 105 -5.73 -17.09 3.06
N LYS A 106 -6.66 -16.75 3.95
CA LYS A 106 -7.87 -16.04 3.61
C LYS A 106 -7.67 -14.58 3.99
N GLN A 107 -7.61 -13.71 2.98
CA GLN A 107 -7.63 -12.27 3.23
C GLN A 107 -8.99 -11.91 3.83
N GLU A 108 -9.00 -11.47 5.09
CA GLU A 108 -10.19 -10.89 5.70
C GLU A 108 -10.41 -9.51 5.06
N LEU A 109 -11.32 -9.43 4.07
CA LEU A 109 -11.71 -8.13 3.52
C LEU A 109 -12.48 -7.34 4.58
N PRO A 110 -12.27 -6.01 4.69
CA PRO A 110 -13.03 -5.18 5.61
C PRO A 110 -14.52 -5.28 5.31
N LYS A 111 -15.31 -5.60 6.34
CA LYS A 111 -16.76 -5.75 6.24
C LYS A 111 -17.38 -4.39 5.88
N ALA A 112 -17.93 -4.27 4.68
CA ALA A 112 -18.58 -3.04 4.23
C ALA A 112 -19.74 -2.69 5.18
N ARG A 113 -19.71 -1.49 5.76
CA ARG A 113 -20.84 -0.96 6.55
C ARG A 113 -22.02 -0.70 5.62
N PRO A 114 -23.25 -1.02 6.03
CA PRO A 114 -24.38 -0.95 5.14
C PRO A 114 -24.72 0.51 4.80
N ALA A 115 -24.98 0.77 3.52
CA ALA A 115 -25.17 2.12 2.98
C ALA A 115 -26.31 2.91 3.64
N HIS A 116 -27.34 2.23 4.15
CA HIS A 116 -28.49 2.86 4.81
C HIS A 116 -28.09 3.68 6.05
N PHE A 117 -27.05 3.29 6.77
CA PHE A 117 -26.61 4.03 7.96
C PHE A 117 -26.03 5.39 7.60
N ARG A 118 -25.38 5.49 6.42
CA ARG A 118 -24.86 6.76 5.90
C ARG A 118 -26.01 7.72 5.55
N TRP A 119 -27.06 7.20 4.90
CA TRP A 119 -28.25 7.99 4.54
C TRP A 119 -29.03 8.46 5.78
N LEU A 120 -29.17 7.61 6.80
CA LEU A 120 -29.81 7.98 8.06
C LEU A 120 -29.01 9.06 8.82
N ALA A 121 -27.69 8.92 8.88
CA ALA A 121 -26.83 9.91 9.54
C ALA A 121 -26.90 11.28 8.84
N THR A 122 -26.90 11.31 7.50
CA THR A 122 -27.04 12.56 6.75
C THR A 122 -28.42 13.19 6.93
N ALA A 123 -29.49 12.38 6.93
CA ALA A 123 -30.84 12.90 7.12
C ALA A 123 -31.02 13.50 8.54
N ALA A 124 -30.51 12.81 9.56
CA ALA A 124 -30.54 13.31 10.94
C ALA A 124 -29.76 14.63 11.09
N ALA A 125 -28.56 14.71 10.50
CA ALA A 125 -27.75 15.93 10.55
C ALA A 125 -28.47 17.16 9.93
N VAL A 126 -29.17 16.97 8.81
CA VAL A 126 -29.94 18.05 8.17
C VAL A 126 -31.11 18.49 9.06
N VAL A 127 -31.85 17.55 9.64
CA VAL A 127 -32.96 17.88 10.55
C VAL A 127 -32.47 18.66 11.76
N PHE A 128 -31.38 18.23 12.39
CA PHE A 128 -30.79 18.95 13.53
C PHE A 128 -30.27 20.34 13.14
N ALA A 129 -29.67 20.50 11.96
CA ALA A 129 -29.21 21.80 11.48
C ALA A 129 -30.38 22.77 11.28
N VAL A 130 -31.46 22.33 10.63
CA VAL A 130 -32.65 23.17 10.40
C VAL A 130 -33.31 23.54 11.73
N ALA A 131 -33.50 22.57 12.63
CA ALA A 131 -34.05 22.84 13.95
C ALA A 131 -33.17 23.83 14.74
N GLY A 132 -31.86 23.63 14.73
CA GLY A 132 -30.90 24.52 15.39
C GLY A 132 -30.95 25.96 14.86
N ILE A 133 -31.05 26.13 13.53
CA ILE A 133 -31.19 27.45 12.91
C ILE A 133 -32.50 28.12 13.34
N TYR A 134 -33.62 27.39 13.32
CA TYR A 134 -34.92 27.92 13.74
C TYR A 134 -34.90 28.40 15.19
N PHE A 135 -34.38 27.57 16.12
CA PHE A 135 -34.25 27.96 17.52
C PHE A 135 -33.32 29.14 17.73
N LEU A 136 -32.22 29.25 16.97
CA LEU A 136 -31.31 30.36 17.06
C LEU A 136 -31.93 31.67 16.57
N GLN A 137 -32.75 31.60 15.50
CA GLN A 137 -33.50 32.76 15.01
C GLN A 137 -34.55 33.22 16.02
N ASP A 138 -35.28 32.30 16.63
CA ASP A 138 -36.27 32.61 17.67
C ASP A 138 -35.60 33.22 18.91
N TRP A 139 -34.46 32.67 19.35
CA TRP A 139 -33.71 33.21 20.48
C TRP A 139 -33.09 34.59 20.23
N MET A 140 -32.65 34.84 18.99
CA MET A 140 -32.10 36.14 18.58
C MET A 140 -33.18 37.14 18.12
N ALA A 141 -34.45 36.73 18.02
CA ALA A 141 -35.52 37.64 17.66
C ALA A 141 -35.68 38.67 18.78
N VAL A 142 -35.49 39.95 18.44
CA VAL A 142 -35.72 41.05 19.38
C VAL A 142 -37.21 41.04 19.77
N PRO A 143 -37.57 41.05 21.07
CA PRO A 143 -38.97 41.05 21.48
C PRO A 143 -39.70 42.22 20.82
N ALA A 144 -40.89 41.96 20.27
CA ALA A 144 -41.73 43.00 19.68
C ALA A 144 -42.09 44.03 20.77
N GLY A 145 -41.41 45.17 20.74
CA GLY A 145 -41.58 46.28 21.68
C GLY A 145 -41.48 47.63 20.96
N ALA A 146 -41.71 48.72 21.68
CA ALA A 146 -41.69 50.08 21.14
C ALA A 146 -40.41 50.35 20.32
N ARG A 147 -40.58 50.61 19.02
CA ARG A 147 -39.46 50.75 18.08
C ARG A 147 -38.99 52.18 17.91
N ALA A 148 -39.80 53.14 18.34
CA ALA A 148 -39.45 54.55 18.33
C ALA A 148 -40.12 55.25 19.51
N ARG A 149 -39.42 56.24 20.06
CA ARG A 149 -39.96 57.19 21.04
C ARG A 149 -40.00 58.56 20.38
N ILE A 150 -41.10 59.28 20.54
CA ILE A 150 -41.21 60.62 19.98
C ILE A 150 -40.36 61.58 20.83
N GLU A 151 -39.27 62.09 20.27
CA GLU A 151 -38.36 62.99 20.99
C GLU A 151 -38.88 64.43 21.02
N SER A 152 -39.40 64.93 19.90
CA SER A 152 -40.00 66.26 19.80
C SER A 152 -41.11 66.29 18.74
N ILE A 153 -42.07 67.22 18.90
CA ILE A 153 -43.17 67.42 17.95
C ILE A 153 -43.33 68.93 17.75
N ASP A 154 -43.01 69.42 16.55
CA ASP A 154 -43.39 70.76 16.10
C ASP A 154 -44.73 70.67 15.34
N GLY A 155 -45.82 70.60 16.11
CA GLY A 155 -47.19 70.45 15.59
C GLY A 155 -48.08 69.54 16.44
N SER A 156 -49.10 68.94 15.81
CA SER A 156 -49.96 67.94 16.44
C SER A 156 -49.87 66.63 15.67
N LEU A 157 -49.39 65.57 16.33
CA LEU A 157 -49.28 64.22 15.77
C LEU A 157 -50.40 63.34 16.33
N TYR A 158 -51.08 62.58 15.48
CA TYR A 158 -52.17 61.69 15.89
C TYR A 158 -51.88 60.25 15.52
N ARG A 159 -52.19 59.33 16.43
CA ARG A 159 -52.25 57.88 16.14
C ARG A 159 -53.62 57.58 15.56
N VAL A 160 -53.64 57.03 14.36
CA VAL A 160 -54.88 56.66 13.66
C VAL A 160 -55.16 55.18 13.90
N GLY A 161 -56.03 54.89 14.87
CA GLY A 161 -56.58 53.55 15.09
C GLY A 161 -57.84 53.30 14.23
N SER A 162 -58.30 52.05 14.14
CA SER A 162 -59.50 51.70 13.37
C SER A 162 -60.80 52.32 13.90
N THR A 163 -60.81 52.84 15.13
CA THR A 163 -62.01 53.40 15.78
C THR A 163 -61.80 54.69 16.57
N GLN A 164 -60.56 55.11 16.87
CA GLN A 164 -60.28 56.38 17.57
C GLN A 164 -58.95 56.99 17.12
N GLU A 165 -58.94 58.32 16.95
CA GLU A 165 -57.73 59.13 16.76
C GLU A 165 -57.25 59.65 18.12
N ALA A 166 -56.06 59.24 18.54
CA ALA A 166 -55.48 59.66 19.81
C ALA A 166 -54.29 60.59 19.56
N ARG A 167 -54.31 61.79 20.15
CA ARG A 167 -53.19 62.74 20.05
C ARG A 167 -51.99 62.20 20.82
N LEU A 168 -50.84 62.13 20.16
CA LEU A 168 -49.58 61.70 20.77
C LEU A 168 -48.82 62.90 21.35
N GLN A 169 -48.22 62.71 22.53
CA GLN A 169 -47.38 63.69 23.20
C GLN A 169 -45.90 63.29 23.07
N PRO A 170 -44.96 64.24 23.18
CA PRO A 170 -43.53 63.94 23.28
C PRO A 170 -43.27 62.93 24.41
N GLY A 171 -42.40 61.96 24.16
CA GLY A 171 -42.10 60.86 25.06
C GLY A 171 -42.99 59.61 24.89
N ALA A 172 -44.04 59.69 24.07
CA ALA A 172 -44.88 58.53 23.76
C ALA A 172 -44.14 57.50 22.88
N GLU A 173 -44.39 56.23 23.17
CA GLU A 173 -43.80 55.08 22.49
C GLU A 173 -44.67 54.63 21.32
N ILE A 174 -44.02 54.34 20.19
CA ILE A 174 -44.66 53.89 18.94
C ILE A 174 -44.31 52.42 18.73
N ALA A 175 -45.34 51.60 18.55
CA ALA A 175 -45.19 50.18 18.26
C ALA A 175 -45.04 49.93 16.75
N GLU A 176 -44.52 48.77 16.40
CA GLU A 176 -44.46 48.32 15.01
C GLU A 176 -45.88 48.15 14.44
N GLY A 177 -46.20 48.87 13.36
CA GLY A 177 -47.51 48.84 12.69
C GLY A 177 -48.45 50.01 12.98
N ASP A 178 -48.06 50.93 13.88
CA ASP A 178 -48.83 52.16 14.15
C ASP A 178 -48.81 53.11 12.93
N LYS A 179 -50.00 53.55 12.48
CA LYS A 179 -50.15 54.57 11.43
C LYS A 179 -50.30 55.95 12.08
N LEU A 180 -49.44 56.87 11.68
CA LEU A 180 -49.38 58.24 12.21
C LEU A 180 -49.80 59.23 11.12
N ARG A 181 -50.52 60.29 11.52
CA ARG A 181 -50.93 61.39 10.66
C ARG A 181 -50.72 62.73 11.33
#